data_AF-A0A820CWP3-F1
#
_entry.id   AF-A0A820CWP3-F1
#
_cell.length_a   1.000
_cell.length_b   1.000
_cell.length_c   1.000
_cell.angle_alpha   90.00
_cell.angle_beta   90.00
_cell.angle_gamma   90.00
#
_symmetry.space_group_name_H-M   'P 1'
#
loop_
_entity.id
_entity.type
_entity.pdbx_description
1 polymer ?
#
loop_
_entity_poly.entity_id
_entity_poly.type
_entity_poly.pdbx_seq_one_letter_code
_entity_poly.pdbx_strand_id
1 'polypeptide(L)'
;MAPYTFELFAPYNKQAGLRLKNANARMFGLDIPMKLNEQDGYWRVTLDLADGIYHYQYKIVTKSWFEPEPEPALPDYTNDETKTFEENQENRKNHYEEHEKLVQEVKERNKKREEEITFTEVWYTFVDPYATEVDERGSDDAFRSVGILVFKNGKKIIDEYEWKYDNHVPLASNDKLIIYEIHIGDFQDKFTNVTAKMDYFVELGITAVEIMPIKEFPGTIGWGYTPRYYLAVENAYGTTAELKEMIDAFHKHGIRVIMDGVYNHCDVSAPYAAIDHDYWFHHEPKDRVYCWGPEWNYGRYDEKYQVWPARKYISDSIRYFISEFHTDGIEFYFNKKSFITYDV
;
A
#
# COMPACT_ATOMS: atom_id res chain seq x y z
N MET A 1 -28.32 -15.06 -4.62
CA MET A 1 -27.09 -14.73 -5.34
C MET A 1 -27.35 -13.49 -6.18
N ALA A 2 -26.36 -12.64 -6.37
CA ALA A 2 -26.46 -11.44 -7.17
C ALA A 2 -25.16 -11.22 -7.95
N PRO A 3 -25.21 -10.58 -9.13
CA PRO A 3 -24.03 -10.38 -9.95
C PRO A 3 -23.06 -9.39 -9.29
N TYR A 4 -21.77 -9.76 -9.28
CA TYR A 4 -20.67 -8.87 -8.92
C TYR A 4 -19.61 -8.93 -10.01
N THR A 5 -19.14 -7.76 -10.44
CA THR A 5 -18.11 -7.63 -11.46
C THR A 5 -16.77 -7.36 -10.80
N PHE A 6 -15.81 -8.27 -11.04
CA PHE A 6 -14.41 -8.04 -10.74
C PHE A 6 -13.78 -7.29 -11.90
N GLU A 7 -13.00 -6.25 -11.61
CA GLU A 7 -12.42 -5.35 -12.60
C GLU A 7 -10.93 -5.13 -12.29
N LEU A 8 -10.08 -5.14 -13.32
CA LEU A 8 -8.66 -4.88 -13.21
C LEU A 8 -8.20 -3.99 -14.37
N PHE A 9 -7.70 -2.80 -14.06
CA PHE A 9 -7.10 -1.93 -15.07
C PHE A 9 -5.67 -2.40 -15.37
N ALA A 10 -5.50 -3.08 -16.50
CA ALA A 10 -4.23 -3.61 -17.00
C ALA A 10 -4.24 -3.60 -18.54
N PRO A 11 -4.32 -2.40 -19.15
CA PRO A 11 -4.78 -2.21 -20.52
C PRO A 11 -3.94 -2.88 -21.61
N TYR A 12 -2.64 -3.08 -21.35
CA TYR A 12 -1.70 -3.59 -22.35
C TYR A 12 -1.24 -5.02 -22.11
N ASN A 13 -1.63 -5.62 -20.98
CA ASN A 13 -1.32 -7.01 -20.68
C ASN A 13 -2.07 -7.95 -21.63
N LYS A 14 -1.53 -9.15 -21.86
CA LYS A 14 -2.09 -10.07 -22.87
C LYS A 14 -3.26 -10.91 -22.36
N GLN A 15 -3.21 -11.30 -21.09
CA GLN A 15 -4.20 -12.18 -20.48
C GLN A 15 -4.33 -11.83 -18.99
N ALA A 16 -5.55 -11.94 -18.47
CA ALA A 16 -5.86 -11.82 -17.06
C ALA A 16 -6.83 -12.92 -16.61
N GLY A 17 -6.74 -13.28 -15.34
CA GLY A 17 -7.63 -14.24 -14.69
C GLY A 17 -7.93 -13.84 -13.25
N LEU A 18 -9.05 -14.32 -12.75
CA LEU A 18 -9.48 -14.19 -11.36
C LEU A 18 -9.33 -15.54 -10.67
N ARG A 19 -8.74 -15.54 -9.49
CA ARG A 19 -8.81 -16.65 -8.54
C ARG A 19 -9.77 -16.25 -7.45
N LEU A 20 -10.76 -17.09 -7.20
CA LEU A 20 -11.78 -16.82 -6.19
C LEU A 20 -12.03 -18.08 -5.36
N LYS A 21 -12.20 -17.91 -4.06
CA LYS A 21 -12.76 -18.94 -3.18
C LYS A 21 -13.65 -18.29 -2.13
N ASN A 22 -14.67 -19.03 -1.68
CA ASN A 22 -15.31 -18.69 -0.43
C ASN A 22 -14.30 -18.87 0.72
N ALA A 23 -14.33 -18.03 1.75
CA ALA A 23 -13.39 -18.07 2.87
C ALA A 23 -13.34 -19.45 3.55
N ASN A 24 -14.49 -20.13 3.62
CA ASN A 24 -14.62 -21.48 4.21
C ASN A 24 -14.03 -22.60 3.33
N ALA A 25 -13.67 -22.31 2.08
CA ALA A 25 -13.06 -23.28 1.18
C ALA A 25 -11.55 -23.39 1.43
N ARG A 26 -11.04 -24.63 1.42
CA ARG A 26 -9.61 -24.91 1.65
C ARG A 26 -8.70 -24.47 0.51
N MET A 27 -9.16 -24.59 -0.73
CA MET A 27 -8.37 -24.30 -1.93
C MET A 27 -9.09 -23.31 -2.83
N PHE A 28 -8.30 -22.56 -3.61
CA PHE A 28 -8.83 -21.83 -4.75
C PHE A 28 -9.41 -22.78 -5.79
N GLY A 29 -10.48 -22.33 -6.45
CA GLY A 29 -11.00 -23.01 -7.64
C GLY A 29 -10.06 -22.88 -8.84
N LEU A 30 -10.54 -23.30 -10.00
CA LEU A 30 -9.84 -23.03 -11.27
C LEU A 30 -9.78 -21.53 -11.53
N ASP A 31 -8.70 -21.09 -12.17
CA ASP A 31 -8.56 -19.70 -12.62
C ASP A 31 -9.68 -19.36 -13.60
N ILE A 32 -10.36 -18.24 -13.36
CA ILE A 32 -11.50 -17.77 -14.14
C ILE A 32 -10.98 -16.73 -15.14
N PRO A 33 -11.01 -17.00 -16.47
CA PRO A 33 -10.53 -16.04 -17.46
C PRO A 33 -11.33 -14.74 -17.43
N MET A 34 -10.62 -13.61 -17.50
CA MET A 34 -11.24 -12.29 -17.61
C MET A 34 -11.21 -11.82 -19.06
N LYS A 35 -12.10 -10.89 -19.42
CA LYS A 35 -12.14 -10.29 -20.77
C LYS A 35 -11.72 -8.84 -20.72
N LEU A 36 -10.77 -8.46 -21.57
CA LEU A 36 -10.39 -7.07 -21.76
C LEU A 36 -11.50 -6.33 -22.51
N ASN A 37 -11.95 -5.21 -21.95
CA ASN A 37 -12.65 -4.20 -22.72
C ASN A 37 -11.62 -3.20 -23.28
N GLU A 38 -11.36 -3.28 -24.58
CA GLU A 38 -10.35 -2.43 -25.22
C GLU A 38 -10.70 -0.93 -25.21
N GLN A 39 -11.96 -0.58 -24.96
CA GLN A 39 -12.44 0.81 -24.94
C GLN A 39 -12.01 1.54 -23.67
N ASP A 40 -11.93 0.83 -22.54
CA ASP A 40 -11.61 1.44 -21.24
C ASP A 40 -10.39 0.81 -20.54
N GLY A 41 -9.83 -0.27 -21.07
CA GLY A 41 -8.59 -0.87 -20.57
C GLY A 41 -8.78 -1.79 -19.38
N TYR A 42 -10.03 -2.08 -18.98
CA TYR A 42 -10.33 -2.95 -17.87
C TYR A 42 -10.57 -4.39 -18.32
N TRP A 43 -9.91 -5.32 -17.64
CA TRP A 43 -10.27 -6.72 -17.62
C TRP A 43 -11.46 -6.91 -16.69
N ARG A 44 -12.47 -7.67 -17.14
CA ARG A 44 -13.68 -7.92 -16.33
C ARG A 44 -14.12 -9.36 -16.35
N VAL A 45 -14.71 -9.78 -15.23
CA VAL A 45 -15.54 -10.98 -15.14
C VAL A 45 -16.69 -10.73 -14.16
N THR A 46 -17.90 -11.12 -14.54
CA THR A 46 -19.08 -11.03 -13.68
C THR A 46 -19.47 -12.41 -13.19
N LEU A 47 -19.64 -12.55 -11.88
CA LEU A 47 -20.02 -13.80 -11.21
C LEU A 47 -21.23 -13.55 -10.32
N ASP A 48 -22.16 -14.50 -10.27
CA ASP A 48 -23.24 -14.48 -9.29
C ASP A 48 -22.73 -14.97 -7.94
N LEU A 49 -22.63 -14.07 -6.97
CA LEU A 49 -22.14 -14.37 -5.63
C LEU A 49 -23.31 -14.52 -4.65
N ALA A 50 -23.21 -15.50 -3.75
CA ALA A 50 -24.04 -15.55 -2.56
C ALA A 50 -23.45 -14.65 -1.48
N ASP A 51 -24.25 -14.29 -0.49
CA ASP A 51 -23.75 -13.59 0.70
C ASP A 51 -22.65 -14.42 1.38
N GLY A 52 -21.57 -13.75 1.77
CA GLY A 52 -20.42 -14.39 2.40
C GLY A 52 -19.12 -13.63 2.19
N ILE A 53 -18.06 -14.22 2.73
CA ILE A 53 -16.69 -13.71 2.62
C ILE A 53 -15.95 -14.53 1.57
N TYR A 54 -15.25 -13.85 0.68
CA TYR A 54 -14.47 -14.46 -0.39
C TYR A 54 -13.04 -13.98 -0.35
N HIS A 55 -12.10 -14.90 -0.57
CA HIS A 55 -10.69 -14.58 -0.77
C HIS A 55 -10.43 -14.61 -2.27
N TYR A 56 -9.73 -13.61 -2.78
CA TYR A 56 -9.48 -13.49 -4.21
C TYR A 56 -8.10 -12.91 -4.53
N GLN A 57 -7.65 -13.21 -5.73
CA GLN A 57 -6.41 -12.70 -6.32
C GLN A 57 -6.63 -12.54 -7.82
N TYR A 58 -5.89 -11.63 -8.44
CA TYR A 58 -5.77 -11.61 -9.89
C TYR A 58 -4.52 -12.35 -10.34
N LYS A 59 -4.58 -12.83 -11.58
CA LYS A 59 -3.43 -13.31 -12.32
C LYS A 59 -3.32 -12.55 -13.61
N ILE A 60 -2.10 -12.27 -14.04
CA ILE A 60 -1.81 -11.58 -15.29
C ILE A 60 -0.62 -12.23 -15.97
N VAL A 61 -0.61 -12.25 -17.31
CA VAL A 61 0.66 -12.38 -18.03
C VAL A 61 1.35 -11.03 -17.91
N THR A 62 2.40 -10.98 -17.09
CA THR A 62 3.06 -9.73 -16.71
C THR A 62 3.78 -9.07 -17.90
N LYS A 63 3.83 -7.75 -17.88
CA LYS A 63 4.67 -6.93 -18.75
C LYS A 63 5.84 -6.29 -18.02
N SER A 64 5.86 -6.39 -16.69
CA SER A 64 6.96 -5.88 -15.90
C SER A 64 8.23 -6.64 -16.26
N TRP A 65 9.30 -5.89 -16.43
CA TRP A 65 10.62 -6.43 -16.15
C TRP A 65 10.67 -6.61 -14.63
N PHE A 66 10.98 -7.82 -14.17
CA PHE A 66 11.21 -8.02 -12.75
C PHE A 66 12.39 -7.15 -12.36
N GLU A 67 12.20 -6.35 -11.31
CA GLU A 67 13.22 -5.43 -10.85
C GLU A 67 14.55 -6.18 -10.73
N PRO A 68 15.63 -5.63 -11.31
CA PRO A 68 16.96 -6.14 -11.09
C PRO A 68 17.12 -6.26 -9.57
N GLU A 69 17.67 -7.38 -9.13
CA GLU A 69 18.00 -7.59 -7.72
C GLU A 69 18.65 -6.28 -7.20
N PRO A 70 18.11 -5.65 -6.14
CA PRO A 70 18.56 -4.33 -5.73
C PRO A 70 20.05 -4.38 -5.42
N GLU A 71 20.78 -3.32 -5.79
CA GLU A 71 22.18 -3.20 -5.39
C GLU A 71 22.24 -3.28 -3.85
N PRO A 72 23.16 -4.07 -3.27
CA PRO A 72 23.22 -4.23 -1.83
C PRO A 72 23.43 -2.86 -1.18
N ALA A 73 22.70 -2.59 -0.11
CA ALA A 73 22.91 -1.37 0.67
C ALA A 73 24.37 -1.30 1.15
N LEU A 74 24.91 -0.08 1.25
CA LEU A 74 26.22 0.11 1.87
C LEU A 74 26.17 -0.47 3.30
N PRO A 75 27.08 -1.36 3.68
CA PRO A 75 27.08 -1.94 5.01
C PRO A 75 27.33 -0.83 6.04
N ASP A 76 26.54 -0.83 7.12
CA ASP A 76 26.80 0.02 8.28
C ASP A 76 28.16 -0.38 8.87
N TYR A 77 29.13 0.52 8.78
CA TYR A 77 30.46 0.33 9.35
C TYR A 77 30.58 1.09 10.67
N THR A 78 30.82 0.36 11.75
CA THR A 78 31.21 0.91 13.05
C THR A 78 32.68 0.61 13.33
N ASN A 79 33.39 1.58 13.89
CA ASN A 79 34.79 1.37 14.31
C ASN A 79 34.83 0.32 15.43
N ASP A 80 35.76 -0.62 15.31
CA ASP A 80 36.09 -1.51 16.42
C ASP A 80 37.01 -0.76 17.38
N GLU A 81 36.51 -0.45 18.57
CA GLU A 81 37.26 0.28 19.61
C GLU A 81 38.49 -0.49 20.11
N THR A 82 38.60 -1.78 19.80
CA THR A 82 39.76 -2.62 20.16
C THR A 82 40.90 -2.58 19.12
N LYS A 83 40.68 -1.95 17.96
CA LYS A 83 41.64 -1.86 16.85
C LYS A 83 42.27 -0.48 16.72
N THR A 84 43.47 -0.43 16.16
CA THR A 84 44.16 0.84 15.85
C THR A 84 43.45 1.60 14.74
N PHE A 85 43.74 2.90 14.61
CA PHE A 85 43.19 3.74 13.54
C PHE A 85 43.53 3.20 12.15
N GLU A 86 44.76 2.74 11.95
CA GLU A 86 45.24 2.19 10.68
C GLU A 86 44.55 0.87 10.34
N GLU A 87 44.33 -0.02 11.32
CA GLU A 87 43.58 -1.26 11.12
C GLU A 87 42.09 -1.02 10.83
N ASN A 88 41.47 -0.03 11.46
CA ASN A 88 40.09 0.36 11.15
C ASN A 88 39.99 1.03 9.76
N GLN A 89 41.00 1.78 9.32
CA GLN A 89 41.08 2.32 7.96
C GLN A 89 41.18 1.21 6.91
N GLU A 90 42.07 0.23 7.11
CA GLU A 90 42.24 -0.88 6.18
C GLU A 90 40.98 -1.76 6.12
N ASN A 91 40.35 -2.03 7.27
CA ASN A 91 39.09 -2.77 7.31
C ASN A 91 37.95 -2.05 6.57
N ARG A 92 37.82 -0.72 6.71
CA ARG A 92 36.85 0.07 5.93
C ARG A 92 37.08 -0.10 4.44
N LYS A 93 38.33 0.04 4.01
CA LYS A 93 38.69 -0.05 2.60
C LYS A 93 38.33 -1.43 2.01
N ASN A 94 38.64 -2.50 2.74
CA ASN A 94 38.27 -3.86 2.33
C ASN A 94 36.75 -4.05 2.23
N HIS A 95 35.97 -3.51 3.19
CA HIS A 95 34.51 -3.56 3.15
C HIS A 95 33.93 -2.82 1.93
N TYR A 96 34.49 -1.67 1.54
CA TYR A 96 34.06 -0.95 0.33
C TYR A 96 34.41 -1.73 -0.94
N GLU A 97 35.61 -2.33 -1.01
CA GLU A 97 36.01 -3.14 -2.17
C GLU A 97 35.15 -4.42 -2.31
N GLU A 98 34.71 -5.02 -1.21
CA GLU A 98 33.76 -6.15 -1.23
C GLU A 98 32.36 -5.71 -1.64
N HIS A 99 31.89 -4.57 -1.13
CA HIS A 99 30.62 -3.98 -1.53
C HIS A 99 30.58 -3.68 -3.04
N GLU A 100 31.63 -3.08 -3.59
CA GLU A 100 31.71 -2.81 -5.04
C GLU A 100 31.67 -4.10 -5.87
N LYS A 101 32.30 -5.19 -5.41
CA LYS A 101 32.22 -6.49 -6.09
C LYS A 101 30.79 -7.04 -6.09
N LEU A 102 30.11 -6.99 -4.95
CA LEU A 102 28.71 -7.43 -4.83
C LEU A 102 27.78 -6.61 -5.73
N VAL A 103 27.99 -5.30 -5.81
CA VAL A 103 27.26 -4.41 -6.74
C VAL A 103 27.48 -4.84 -8.19
N GLN A 104 28.71 -5.15 -8.59
CA GLN A 104 28.99 -5.59 -9.97
C GLN A 104 28.41 -6.97 -10.27
N GLU A 105 28.48 -7.91 -9.33
CA GLU A 105 27.84 -9.23 -9.51
C GLU A 105 26.33 -9.11 -9.68
N VAL A 106 25.68 -8.27 -8.88
CA VAL A 106 24.25 -7.97 -9.02
C VAL A 106 23.94 -7.37 -10.38
N LYS A 107 24.74 -6.40 -10.85
CA LYS A 107 24.61 -5.82 -12.22
C LYS A 107 24.73 -6.88 -13.31
N GLU A 108 25.69 -7.79 -13.21
CA GLU A 108 25.87 -8.87 -14.19
C GLU A 108 24.71 -9.86 -14.17
N ARG A 109 24.21 -10.25 -12.98
CA ARG A 109 23.01 -11.10 -12.85
C ARG A 109 21.78 -10.46 -13.48
N ASN A 110 21.62 -9.16 -13.25
CA ASN A 110 20.48 -8.40 -13.76
C ASN A 110 20.53 -8.22 -15.26
N LYS A 111 21.70 -7.88 -15.82
CA LYS A 111 21.90 -7.84 -17.27
C LYS A 111 21.64 -9.20 -17.93
N LYS A 112 22.11 -10.29 -17.30
CA LYS A 112 21.84 -11.64 -17.78
C LYS A 112 20.35 -11.99 -17.72
N ARG A 113 19.64 -11.58 -16.67
CA ARG A 113 18.17 -11.71 -16.59
C ARG A 113 17.47 -10.94 -17.71
N GLU A 114 17.89 -9.70 -18.00
CA GLU A 114 17.34 -8.91 -19.11
C GLU A 114 17.55 -9.59 -20.47
N GLU A 115 18.71 -10.22 -20.69
CA GLU A 115 19.05 -10.93 -21.92
C GLU A 115 18.36 -12.31 -22.02
N GLU A 116 18.13 -13.01 -20.90
CA GLU A 116 17.50 -14.34 -20.82
C GLU A 116 15.97 -14.28 -20.72
N ILE A 117 15.38 -13.15 -20.30
CA ILE A 117 13.93 -12.88 -20.38
C ILE A 117 13.59 -12.62 -21.85
N THR A 118 13.68 -13.69 -22.64
CA THR A 118 12.76 -13.88 -23.76
C THR A 118 11.36 -13.82 -23.16
N PHE A 119 10.47 -12.95 -23.70
CA PHE A 119 9.08 -12.77 -23.29
C PHE A 119 8.30 -14.10 -23.35
N THR A 120 8.55 -14.97 -22.38
CA THR A 120 7.73 -16.12 -22.07
C THR A 120 6.52 -15.59 -21.31
N GLU A 121 5.36 -16.21 -21.52
CA GLU A 121 4.11 -15.82 -20.86
C GLU A 121 4.18 -16.15 -19.37
N VAL A 122 4.90 -15.33 -18.59
CA VAL A 122 5.03 -15.49 -17.15
C VAL A 122 3.74 -15.02 -16.50
N TRP A 123 3.03 -15.96 -15.90
CA TRP A 123 1.87 -15.65 -15.06
C TRP A 123 2.34 -15.17 -13.70
N TYR A 124 1.92 -13.97 -13.33
CA TYR A 124 2.09 -13.43 -11.98
C TYR A 124 0.75 -13.41 -11.25
N THR A 125 0.76 -13.72 -9.96
CA THR A 125 -0.42 -13.66 -9.09
C THR A 125 -0.24 -12.56 -8.06
N PHE A 126 -1.24 -11.72 -7.88
CA PHE A 126 -1.17 -10.56 -6.99
C PHE A 126 -2.56 -10.25 -6.41
N VAL A 127 -2.58 -9.51 -5.30
CA VAL A 127 -3.80 -8.99 -4.70
C VAL A 127 -4.31 -7.80 -5.50
N ASP A 128 -5.62 -7.62 -5.57
CA ASP A 128 -6.25 -6.48 -6.24
C ASP A 128 -5.64 -5.15 -5.77
N PRO A 129 -5.14 -4.29 -6.68
CA PRO A 129 -4.68 -2.95 -6.31
C PRO A 129 -5.74 -2.10 -5.58
N TYR A 130 -7.03 -2.39 -5.79
CA TYR A 130 -8.19 -1.77 -5.14
C TYR A 130 -8.78 -2.66 -4.01
N ALA A 131 -8.05 -3.66 -3.52
CA ALA A 131 -8.44 -4.38 -2.32
C ALA A 131 -8.56 -3.39 -1.14
N THR A 132 -9.71 -3.43 -0.47
CA THR A 132 -10.01 -2.62 0.72
C THR A 132 -9.65 -3.35 2.01
N GLU A 133 -9.36 -4.64 1.90
CA GLU A 133 -8.95 -5.52 2.98
C GLU A 133 -8.11 -6.64 2.38
N VAL A 134 -7.02 -6.99 3.07
CA VAL A 134 -6.04 -7.99 2.66
C VAL A 134 -5.74 -8.91 3.83
N ASP A 135 -5.58 -10.20 3.54
CA ASP A 135 -5.02 -11.17 4.46
C ASP A 135 -3.65 -11.59 3.93
N GLU A 136 -2.58 -11.10 4.55
CA GLU A 136 -1.19 -11.46 4.22
C GLU A 136 -0.79 -12.86 4.70
N ARG A 137 -1.70 -13.59 5.37
CA ARG A 137 -1.49 -14.92 5.95
C ARG A 137 -0.25 -15.03 6.84
N GLY A 138 0.12 -13.94 7.49
CA GLY A 138 1.29 -13.86 8.37
C GLY A 138 2.61 -14.14 7.65
N SER A 139 2.70 -13.84 6.36
CA SER A 139 3.94 -13.95 5.60
C SER A 139 4.18 -12.69 4.76
N ASP A 140 5.42 -12.19 4.76
CA ASP A 140 5.89 -11.11 3.86
C ASP A 140 5.78 -11.49 2.36
N ASP A 141 5.33 -12.71 2.06
CA ASP A 141 5.16 -13.33 0.75
C ASP A 141 3.85 -12.86 0.08
N ALA A 142 3.96 -11.81 -0.73
CA ALA A 142 2.86 -11.24 -1.52
C ALA A 142 2.12 -12.26 -2.42
N PHE A 143 2.73 -13.41 -2.75
CA PHE A 143 2.06 -14.46 -3.53
C PHE A 143 1.01 -15.23 -2.72
N ARG A 144 1.12 -15.23 -1.39
CA ARG A 144 0.18 -15.88 -0.47
C ARG A 144 -0.90 -14.95 0.02
N SER A 145 -0.66 -13.63 -0.04
CA SER A 145 -1.63 -12.60 0.32
C SER A 145 -2.86 -12.66 -0.57
N VAL A 146 -4.03 -12.41 0.00
CA VAL A 146 -5.31 -12.45 -0.72
C VAL A 146 -6.12 -11.20 -0.39
N GLY A 147 -6.83 -10.68 -1.39
CA GLY A 147 -7.86 -9.67 -1.13
C GLY A 147 -9.06 -10.33 -0.47
N ILE A 148 -9.71 -9.60 0.43
CA ILE A 148 -10.97 -10.01 1.06
C ILE A 148 -12.12 -9.24 0.43
N LEU A 149 -13.15 -9.97 0.04
CA LEU A 149 -14.43 -9.44 -0.46
C LEU A 149 -15.54 -9.91 0.48
N VAL A 150 -16.15 -8.97 1.19
CA VAL A 150 -17.40 -9.22 1.92
C VAL A 150 -18.57 -8.87 1.01
N PHE A 151 -19.37 -9.86 0.63
CA PHE A 151 -20.55 -9.68 -0.20
C PHE A 151 -21.80 -9.92 0.65
N LYS A 152 -22.69 -8.93 0.72
CA LYS A 152 -23.91 -9.01 1.54
C LYS A 152 -25.04 -8.25 0.87
N ASN A 153 -26.25 -8.83 0.87
CA ASN A 153 -27.44 -8.22 0.28
C ASN A 153 -27.23 -7.76 -1.18
N GLY A 154 -26.46 -8.53 -1.94
CA GLY A 154 -26.20 -8.28 -3.36
C GLY A 154 -25.19 -7.16 -3.68
N LYS A 155 -24.40 -6.72 -2.71
CA LYS A 155 -23.32 -5.73 -2.93
C LYS A 155 -22.06 -6.08 -2.15
N LYS A 156 -20.91 -5.59 -2.63
CA LYS A 156 -19.68 -5.50 -1.83
C LYS A 156 -19.92 -4.50 -0.68
N ILE A 157 -19.50 -4.87 0.52
CA ILE A 157 -19.39 -3.97 1.66
C ILE A 157 -17.95 -3.99 2.17
N ILE A 158 -17.55 -2.94 2.87
CA ILE A 158 -16.25 -2.87 3.55
C ILE A 158 -16.44 -3.35 4.98
N ASP A 159 -17.39 -2.75 5.68
CA ASP A 159 -17.87 -3.16 7.00
C ASP A 159 -19.33 -2.73 7.20
N GLU A 160 -19.83 -2.85 8.43
CA GLU A 160 -21.19 -2.49 8.83
C GLU A 160 -21.20 -1.33 9.84
N TYR A 161 -20.11 -0.58 9.95
CA TYR A 161 -20.02 0.52 10.89
C TYR A 161 -20.90 1.70 10.44
N GLU A 162 -21.72 2.21 11.35
CA GLU A 162 -22.52 3.42 11.15
C GLU A 162 -21.92 4.56 11.99
N TRP A 163 -21.52 5.65 11.32
CA TRP A 163 -20.97 6.86 11.94
C TRP A 163 -21.98 7.50 12.90
N LYS A 164 -21.52 7.92 14.08
CA LYS A 164 -22.41 8.43 15.15
C LYS A 164 -22.17 9.90 15.45
N TYR A 165 -20.96 10.40 15.21
CA TYR A 165 -20.53 11.72 15.68
C TYR A 165 -20.10 12.67 14.55
N ASP A 166 -20.41 12.35 13.30
CA ASP A 166 -20.29 13.30 12.20
C ASP A 166 -20.99 14.62 12.54
N ASN A 167 -20.27 15.72 12.40
CA ASN A 167 -20.77 17.08 12.69
C ASN A 167 -21.33 17.26 14.12
N HIS A 168 -20.99 16.40 15.08
CA HIS A 168 -21.47 16.47 16.46
C HIS A 168 -20.89 17.67 17.21
N VAL A 169 -19.58 17.87 17.08
CA VAL A 169 -18.84 19.00 17.65
C VAL A 169 -18.06 19.66 16.50
N PRO A 170 -18.04 21.01 16.40
CA PRO A 170 -17.24 21.68 15.39
C PRO A 170 -15.75 21.33 15.55
N LEU A 171 -15.13 20.91 14.46
CA LEU A 171 -13.69 20.67 14.41
C LEU A 171 -12.92 21.99 14.49
N ALA A 172 -11.75 21.97 15.15
CA ALA A 172 -10.90 23.14 15.26
C ALA A 172 -10.51 23.70 13.88
N SER A 173 -10.40 25.03 13.75
CA SER A 173 -9.89 25.68 12.55
C SER A 173 -8.37 25.48 12.43
N ASN A 174 -7.83 25.58 11.21
CA ASN A 174 -6.41 25.30 10.92
C ASN A 174 -5.42 26.11 11.78
N ASP A 175 -5.77 27.34 12.15
CA ASP A 175 -4.96 28.24 12.98
C ASP A 175 -4.93 27.85 14.47
N LYS A 176 -5.74 26.86 14.87
CA LYS A 176 -5.88 26.38 16.25
C LYS A 176 -5.39 24.95 16.44
N LEU A 177 -4.73 24.37 15.43
CA LEU A 177 -4.29 22.98 15.49
C LEU A 177 -3.14 22.80 16.49
N ILE A 178 -3.38 21.99 17.51
CA ILE A 178 -2.38 21.36 18.38
C ILE A 178 -2.37 19.89 18.00
N ILE A 179 -1.34 19.50 17.24
CA ILE A 179 -1.23 18.18 16.62
C ILE A 179 -0.41 17.24 17.51
N TYR A 180 -0.94 16.06 17.77
CA TYR A 180 -0.21 14.96 18.43
C TYR A 180 -0.01 13.82 17.43
N GLU A 181 1.24 13.59 17.04
CA GLU A 181 1.64 12.52 16.12
C GLU A 181 1.68 11.17 16.84
N ILE A 182 1.06 10.14 16.26
CA ILE A 182 0.97 8.80 16.83
C ILE A 182 1.34 7.72 15.83
N HIS A 183 2.14 6.77 16.29
CA HIS A 183 2.27 5.45 15.68
C HIS A 183 1.33 4.48 16.40
N ILE A 184 0.39 3.85 15.69
CA ILE A 184 -0.59 2.93 16.30
C ILE A 184 0.11 1.76 16.98
N GLY A 185 1.08 1.13 16.28
CA GLY A 185 1.85 -0.01 16.78
C GLY A 185 2.57 0.29 18.09
N ASP A 186 3.34 1.38 18.14
CA ASP A 186 4.15 1.71 19.33
C ASP A 186 3.33 2.32 20.47
N PHE A 187 2.20 2.98 20.17
CA PHE A 187 1.38 3.58 21.21
C PHE A 187 0.64 2.51 22.02
N GLN A 188 -0.17 1.69 21.35
CA GLN A 188 -0.97 0.64 21.99
C GLN A 188 -1.33 -0.54 21.05
N ASP A 189 -0.56 -0.81 20.00
CA ASP A 189 -0.68 -1.97 19.10
C ASP A 189 -1.95 -2.05 18.20
N LYS A 190 -3.11 -1.56 18.66
CA LYS A 190 -4.41 -1.69 18.00
C LYS A 190 -5.23 -0.40 18.02
N PHE A 191 -6.08 -0.19 17.02
CA PHE A 191 -7.04 0.93 16.97
C PHE A 191 -7.94 0.98 18.22
N THR A 192 -8.48 -0.17 18.64
CA THR A 192 -9.35 -0.26 19.84
C THR A 192 -8.67 0.21 21.11
N ASN A 193 -7.35 0.00 21.24
CA ASN A 193 -6.61 0.46 22.42
C ASN A 193 -6.33 1.96 22.37
N VAL A 194 -6.17 2.55 21.19
CA VAL A 194 -6.13 4.02 21.02
C VAL A 194 -7.47 4.63 21.41
N THR A 195 -8.58 4.05 20.94
CA THR A 195 -9.95 4.46 21.31
C THR A 195 -10.15 4.43 22.83
N ALA A 196 -9.64 3.38 23.50
CA ALA A 196 -9.71 3.25 24.97
C ALA A 196 -8.89 4.31 25.73
N LYS A 197 -8.05 5.10 25.05
CA LYS A 197 -7.25 6.20 25.60
C LYS A 197 -7.81 7.58 25.26
N MET A 198 -9.06 7.69 24.81
CA MET A 198 -9.63 8.99 24.43
C MET A 198 -9.55 10.04 25.55
N ASP A 199 -9.79 9.65 26.81
CA ASP A 199 -9.67 10.54 27.97
C ASP A 199 -8.27 11.18 28.09
N TYR A 200 -7.21 10.44 27.74
CA TYR A 200 -5.84 10.95 27.75
C TYR A 200 -5.65 12.08 26.72
N PHE A 201 -6.16 11.89 25.50
CA PHE A 201 -6.04 12.90 24.44
C PHE A 201 -6.86 14.17 24.76
N VAL A 202 -8.06 13.98 25.32
CA VAL A 202 -8.92 15.08 25.76
C VAL A 202 -8.27 15.86 26.90
N GLU A 203 -7.71 15.19 27.91
CA GLU A 203 -7.02 15.83 29.03
C GLU A 203 -5.75 16.56 28.57
N LEU A 204 -5.01 15.97 27.62
CA LEU A 204 -3.83 16.60 27.03
C LEU A 204 -4.16 17.89 26.27
N GLY A 205 -5.41 18.04 25.80
CA GLY A 205 -5.91 19.26 25.16
C GLY A 205 -5.51 19.40 23.69
N ILE A 206 -5.24 18.28 23.01
CA ILE A 206 -4.95 18.27 21.57
C ILE A 206 -6.22 18.61 20.78
N THR A 207 -6.06 19.19 19.60
CA THR A 207 -7.18 19.48 18.69
C THR A 207 -7.09 18.68 17.40
N ALA A 208 -5.98 18.01 17.17
CA ALA A 208 -5.78 17.07 16.07
C ALA A 208 -4.83 15.95 16.50
N VAL A 209 -5.09 14.75 15.99
CA VAL A 209 -4.17 13.63 16.02
C VAL A 209 -3.66 13.40 14.60
N GLU A 210 -2.34 13.29 14.44
CA GLU A 210 -1.70 12.89 13.18
C GLU A 210 -1.30 11.42 13.32
N ILE A 211 -1.93 10.56 12.52
CA ILE A 211 -1.67 9.13 12.56
C ILE A 211 -0.65 8.83 11.47
N MET A 212 0.49 8.27 11.89
CA MET A 212 1.50 7.69 11.00
C MET A 212 0.86 6.66 10.05
N PRO A 213 1.51 6.29 8.92
CA PRO A 213 0.84 5.55 7.86
C PRO A 213 0.13 4.27 8.34
N ILE A 214 -1.17 4.18 8.02
CA ILE A 214 -2.06 3.05 8.39
C ILE A 214 -2.44 2.17 7.19
N LYS A 215 -1.82 2.41 6.03
CA LYS A 215 -2.06 1.59 4.83
C LYS A 215 -1.26 0.31 4.95
N GLU A 216 -1.83 -0.79 4.47
CA GLU A 216 -1.21 -2.12 4.56
C GLU A 216 0.19 -2.12 3.94
N PHE A 217 1.15 -2.61 4.72
CA PHE A 217 2.57 -2.68 4.39
C PHE A 217 3.12 -4.10 4.65
N PRO A 218 4.30 -4.46 4.11
CA PRO A 218 4.86 -5.79 4.32
C PRO A 218 5.08 -6.13 5.79
N GLY A 219 4.52 -7.27 6.23
CA GLY A 219 4.79 -7.81 7.56
C GLY A 219 3.93 -7.16 8.64
N THR A 220 4.35 -7.27 9.91
CA THR A 220 3.52 -6.80 11.06
C THR A 220 4.24 -5.77 11.93
N ILE A 221 5.48 -5.41 11.61
CA ILE A 221 6.30 -4.47 12.37
C ILE A 221 6.97 -3.52 11.41
N GLY A 222 6.59 -2.25 11.49
CA GLY A 222 7.12 -1.17 10.69
C GLY A 222 6.37 0.12 10.99
N TRP A 223 6.92 1.25 10.56
CA TRP A 223 6.27 2.56 10.68
C TRP A 223 5.34 2.87 9.50
N GLY A 224 5.07 1.90 8.62
CA GLY A 224 4.14 2.01 7.50
C GLY A 224 4.58 2.89 6.32
N TYR A 225 5.81 3.43 6.33
CA TYR A 225 6.29 4.30 5.26
C TYR A 225 6.56 3.61 3.90
N THR A 226 6.30 2.31 3.78
CA THR A 226 6.49 1.55 2.54
C THR A 226 5.18 0.81 2.20
N PRO A 227 4.12 1.55 1.80
CA PRO A 227 2.80 0.96 1.57
C PRO A 227 2.83 -0.02 0.41
N ARG A 228 2.12 -1.14 0.56
CA ARG A 228 1.95 -2.16 -0.47
C ARG A 228 0.56 -2.08 -1.12
N TYR A 229 -0.49 -1.87 -0.31
CA TYR A 229 -1.87 -1.76 -0.79
C TYR A 229 -2.53 -0.47 -0.33
N TYR A 230 -2.77 0.43 -1.28
CA TYR A 230 -3.14 1.81 -0.97
C TYR A 230 -4.57 2.02 -0.50
N LEU A 231 -5.44 1.02 -0.63
CA LEU A 231 -6.84 1.06 -0.20
C LEU A 231 -7.12 0.13 0.97
N ALA A 232 -6.14 -0.67 1.42
CA ALA A 232 -6.30 -1.53 2.58
C ALA A 232 -5.69 -0.86 3.82
N VAL A 233 -6.36 -1.05 4.96
CA VAL A 233 -5.84 -0.67 6.27
C VAL A 233 -4.96 -1.80 6.78
N GLU A 234 -3.88 -1.45 7.48
CA GLU A 234 -2.95 -2.39 8.09
C GLU A 234 -3.67 -3.36 9.04
N ASN A 235 -3.71 -4.63 8.64
CA ASN A 235 -4.42 -5.68 9.36
C ASN A 235 -3.86 -5.89 10.78
N ALA A 236 -2.57 -5.60 11.00
CA ALA A 236 -1.95 -5.70 12.30
C ALA A 236 -2.49 -4.64 13.28
N TYR A 237 -3.07 -3.53 12.82
CA TYR A 237 -3.67 -2.52 13.70
C TYR A 237 -5.13 -2.80 14.03
N GLY A 238 -5.83 -3.56 13.20
CA GLY A 238 -7.22 -3.96 13.41
C GLY A 238 -8.06 -3.93 12.13
N THR A 239 -9.37 -3.98 12.30
CA THR A 239 -10.36 -3.96 11.22
C THR A 239 -10.69 -2.54 10.78
N THR A 240 -11.28 -2.38 9.59
CA THR A 240 -11.78 -1.09 9.11
C THR A 240 -12.87 -0.51 10.03
N ALA A 241 -13.70 -1.35 10.64
CA ALA A 241 -14.71 -0.92 11.62
C ALA A 241 -14.08 -0.34 12.89
N GLU A 242 -12.99 -0.94 13.37
CA GLU A 242 -12.26 -0.44 14.55
C GLU A 242 -11.53 0.88 14.25
N LEU A 243 -10.99 1.05 13.02
CA LEU A 243 -10.47 2.34 12.57
C LEU A 243 -11.55 3.41 12.54
N LYS A 244 -12.73 3.13 11.95
CA LYS A 244 -13.87 4.05 11.94
C LYS A 244 -14.30 4.41 13.36
N GLU A 245 -14.37 3.43 14.26
CA GLU A 245 -14.70 3.67 15.66
C GLU A 245 -13.70 4.59 16.36
N MET A 246 -12.41 4.41 16.11
CA MET A 246 -11.37 5.28 16.65
C MET A 246 -11.52 6.72 16.13
N ILE A 247 -11.75 6.90 14.83
CA ILE A 247 -11.93 8.22 14.21
C ILE A 247 -13.20 8.89 14.75
N ASP A 248 -14.33 8.17 14.77
CA ASP A 248 -15.61 8.67 15.29
C ASP A 248 -15.48 9.06 16.77
N ALA A 249 -14.66 8.35 17.55
CA ALA A 249 -14.36 8.71 18.92
C ALA A 249 -13.54 10.02 19.03
N PHE A 250 -12.57 10.28 18.17
CA PHE A 250 -11.89 11.58 18.11
C PHE A 250 -12.86 12.71 17.72
N HIS A 251 -13.69 12.48 16.70
CA HIS A 251 -14.68 13.45 16.22
C HIS A 251 -15.71 13.82 17.27
N LYS A 252 -16.15 12.86 18.09
CA LYS A 252 -17.03 13.10 19.25
C LYS A 252 -16.49 14.19 20.18
N HIS A 253 -15.16 14.33 20.27
CA HIS A 253 -14.48 15.29 21.12
C HIS A 253 -13.97 16.52 20.36
N GLY A 254 -14.34 16.70 19.08
CA GLY A 254 -13.90 17.83 18.25
C GLY A 254 -12.41 17.77 17.86
N ILE A 255 -11.80 16.58 17.92
CA ILE A 255 -10.40 16.34 17.56
C ILE A 255 -10.36 15.88 16.10
N ARG A 256 -9.59 16.58 15.26
CA ARG A 256 -9.35 16.19 13.87
C ARG A 256 -8.45 14.96 13.78
N VAL A 257 -8.67 14.11 12.78
CA VAL A 257 -7.78 13.00 12.44
C VAL A 257 -7.06 13.28 11.13
N ILE A 258 -5.76 13.52 11.19
CA ILE A 258 -4.87 13.69 10.04
C ILE A 258 -4.14 12.36 9.82
N MET A 259 -3.95 11.96 8.57
CA MET A 259 -3.24 10.72 8.22
C MET A 259 -1.99 11.01 7.39
N ASP A 260 -0.89 10.34 7.70
CA ASP A 260 0.29 10.34 6.84
C ASP A 260 -0.01 9.65 5.49
N GLY A 261 0.34 10.35 4.42
CA GLY A 261 0.15 9.94 3.03
C GLY A 261 1.46 9.72 2.31
N VAL A 262 1.86 8.45 2.15
CA VAL A 262 3.06 8.08 1.38
C VAL A 262 2.72 7.86 -0.08
N TYR A 263 2.95 8.88 -0.88
CA TYR A 263 2.57 8.88 -2.31
C TYR A 263 3.76 9.04 -3.25
N ASN A 264 4.98 9.07 -2.76
CA ASN A 264 6.18 9.18 -3.60
C ASN A 264 6.68 7.81 -4.09
N HIS A 265 6.56 6.77 -3.25
CA HIS A 265 7.05 5.42 -3.51
C HIS A 265 6.12 4.38 -2.88
N CYS A 266 6.34 3.10 -3.20
CA CYS A 266 5.68 1.97 -2.58
C CYS A 266 6.64 0.80 -2.33
N ASP A 267 6.15 -0.27 -1.73
CA ASP A 267 6.87 -1.54 -1.65
C ASP A 267 7.16 -2.14 -3.04
N VAL A 268 8.30 -2.81 -3.20
CA VAL A 268 8.72 -3.46 -4.45
C VAL A 268 7.75 -4.56 -4.90
N SER A 269 7.02 -5.17 -3.96
CA SER A 269 6.02 -6.21 -4.26
C SER A 269 4.60 -5.66 -4.43
N ALA A 270 4.42 -4.34 -4.50
CA ALA A 270 3.13 -3.73 -4.77
C ALA A 270 2.52 -4.26 -6.10
N PRO A 271 1.19 -4.50 -6.17
CA PRO A 271 0.54 -5.14 -7.32
C PRO A 271 0.92 -4.55 -8.68
N TYR A 272 0.99 -3.23 -8.78
CA TYR A 272 1.28 -2.56 -10.05
C TYR A 272 2.73 -2.74 -10.52
N ALA A 273 3.67 -2.98 -9.61
CA ALA A 273 5.05 -3.27 -9.96
C ALA A 273 5.13 -4.62 -10.68
N ALA A 274 4.21 -5.55 -10.40
CA ALA A 274 4.10 -6.84 -11.07
C ALA A 274 3.20 -6.86 -12.32
N ILE A 275 2.32 -5.87 -12.50
CA ILE A 275 1.43 -5.81 -13.68
C ILE A 275 2.19 -5.31 -14.91
N ASP A 276 2.72 -4.09 -14.82
CA ASP A 276 3.46 -3.39 -15.87
C ASP A 276 4.25 -2.23 -15.24
N HIS A 277 5.46 -2.50 -14.73
CA HIS A 277 6.22 -1.57 -13.91
C HIS A 277 6.32 -0.17 -14.53
N ASP A 278 6.79 -0.06 -15.77
CA ASP A 278 6.99 1.23 -16.44
C ASP A 278 5.68 1.95 -16.77
N TYR A 279 4.56 1.24 -16.79
CA TYR A 279 3.24 1.85 -16.92
C TYR A 279 2.82 2.64 -15.67
N TRP A 280 3.32 2.28 -14.50
CA TRP A 280 2.92 2.86 -13.22
C TRP A 280 4.04 3.66 -12.54
N PHE A 281 5.29 3.26 -12.73
CA PHE A 281 6.48 3.76 -12.05
C PHE A 281 7.51 4.31 -13.04
N HIS A 282 8.51 5.03 -12.52
CA HIS A 282 9.68 5.42 -13.31
C HIS A 282 10.53 4.18 -13.60
N HIS A 283 11.10 4.10 -14.79
CA HIS A 283 11.95 2.96 -15.18
C HIS A 283 13.19 2.85 -14.27
N GLU A 284 13.81 3.99 -13.96
CA GLU A 284 14.86 4.08 -12.96
C GLU A 284 14.41 5.04 -11.85
N PRO A 285 14.88 4.84 -10.60
CA PRO A 285 14.62 5.79 -9.52
C PRO A 285 15.19 7.16 -9.88
N LYS A 286 14.53 8.24 -9.45
CA LYS A 286 14.99 9.60 -9.74
C LYS A 286 16.28 9.92 -8.99
N ASP A 287 16.44 9.32 -7.81
CA ASP A 287 17.65 9.36 -7.01
C ASP A 287 18.01 7.94 -6.58
N ARG A 288 19.16 7.44 -7.06
CA ARG A 288 19.63 6.09 -6.75
C ARG A 288 20.11 5.93 -5.29
N VAL A 289 20.48 7.04 -4.63
CA VAL A 289 20.98 7.02 -3.24
C VAL A 289 19.81 7.11 -2.26
N TYR A 290 18.79 7.90 -2.58
CA TYR A 290 17.60 8.09 -1.75
C TYR A 290 16.37 7.43 -2.38
N CYS A 291 16.49 6.14 -2.68
CA CYS A 291 15.43 5.29 -3.20
C CYS A 291 14.88 4.39 -2.08
N TRP A 292 13.55 4.34 -1.94
CA TRP A 292 12.85 3.54 -0.93
C TRP A 292 11.93 2.47 -1.57
N GLY A 293 12.05 2.25 -2.87
CA GLY A 293 11.19 1.38 -3.67
C GLY A 293 10.69 2.08 -4.95
N PRO A 294 9.82 1.42 -5.75
CA PRO A 294 9.32 1.96 -7.00
C PRO A 294 8.65 3.32 -6.83
N GLU A 295 9.10 4.30 -7.64
CA GLU A 295 8.57 5.66 -7.59
C GLU A 295 7.45 5.88 -8.60
N TRP A 296 6.29 6.36 -8.15
CA TRP A 296 5.14 6.61 -9.01
C TRP A 296 5.45 7.57 -10.17
N ASN A 297 5.06 7.19 -11.39
CA ASN A 297 5.19 8.04 -12.56
C ASN A 297 3.94 8.90 -12.79
N TYR A 298 3.83 9.97 -12.00
CA TYR A 298 2.79 10.98 -12.19
C TYR A 298 2.91 11.77 -13.50
N GLY A 299 4.04 11.65 -14.22
CA GLY A 299 4.26 12.28 -15.53
C GLY A 299 3.74 11.46 -16.71
N ARG A 300 3.34 10.21 -16.49
CA ARG A 300 2.80 9.37 -17.57
C ARG A 300 1.35 9.72 -17.85
N TYR A 301 1.07 10.04 -19.11
CA TYR A 301 -0.28 10.14 -19.66
C TYR A 301 -0.48 9.04 -20.69
N ASP A 302 -1.58 8.31 -20.55
CA ASP A 302 -2.02 7.36 -21.57
C ASP A 302 -3.04 8.05 -22.49
N GLU A 303 -2.65 8.31 -23.73
CA GLU A 303 -3.50 8.99 -24.71
C GLU A 303 -4.69 8.14 -25.17
N LYS A 304 -4.54 6.81 -25.22
CA LYS A 304 -5.59 5.90 -25.69
C LYS A 304 -6.76 5.87 -24.71
N TYR A 305 -6.45 5.78 -23.42
CA TYR A 305 -7.44 5.72 -22.34
C TYR A 305 -7.67 7.08 -21.67
N GLN A 306 -6.99 8.12 -22.14
CA GLN A 306 -7.07 9.50 -21.66
C GLN A 306 -6.87 9.64 -20.15
N VAL A 307 -5.94 8.87 -19.59
CA VAL A 307 -5.75 8.77 -18.14
C VAL A 307 -4.31 9.02 -17.73
N TRP A 308 -4.13 9.65 -16.57
CA TRP A 308 -2.85 9.68 -15.85
C TRP A 308 -2.89 8.55 -14.83
N PRO A 309 -2.39 7.33 -15.14
CA PRO A 309 -2.68 6.12 -14.37
C PRO A 309 -2.30 6.24 -12.89
N ALA A 310 -1.06 6.64 -12.60
CA ALA A 310 -0.60 6.86 -11.23
C ALA A 310 -1.40 7.94 -10.50
N ARG A 311 -1.72 9.07 -11.16
CA ARG A 311 -2.52 10.15 -10.55
C ARG A 311 -3.92 9.68 -10.21
N LYS A 312 -4.55 8.92 -11.11
CA LYS A 312 -5.89 8.37 -10.89
C LYS A 312 -5.89 7.43 -9.69
N TYR A 313 -5.01 6.44 -9.67
CA TYR A 313 -4.97 5.46 -8.58
C TYR A 313 -4.73 6.10 -7.22
N ILE A 314 -3.74 6.99 -7.13
CA ILE A 314 -3.39 7.65 -5.88
C ILE A 314 -4.49 8.63 -5.45
N SER A 315 -5.09 9.35 -6.39
CA SER A 315 -6.24 10.22 -6.08
C SER A 315 -7.45 9.41 -5.62
N ASP A 316 -7.67 8.21 -6.15
CA ASP A 316 -8.76 7.34 -5.73
C ASP A 316 -8.50 6.77 -4.32
N SER A 317 -7.25 6.40 -3.99
CA SER A 317 -6.84 6.05 -2.62
C SER A 317 -7.09 7.21 -1.65
N ILE A 318 -6.67 8.43 -2.00
CA ILE A 318 -6.92 9.62 -1.16
C ILE A 318 -8.43 9.80 -0.95
N ARG A 319 -9.22 9.85 -2.03
CA ARG A 319 -10.68 10.03 -1.93
C ARG A 319 -11.33 8.94 -1.10
N TYR A 320 -10.87 7.70 -1.24
CA TYR A 320 -11.38 6.57 -0.46
C TYR A 320 -11.21 6.80 1.04
N PHE A 321 -10.01 7.18 1.50
CA PHE A 321 -9.79 7.46 2.93
C PHE A 321 -10.60 8.66 3.43
N ILE A 322 -10.81 9.68 2.59
CA ILE A 322 -11.68 10.82 2.93
C ILE A 322 -13.14 10.38 3.07
N SER A 323 -13.67 9.70 2.06
CA SER A 323 -15.11 9.41 2.01
C SER A 323 -15.53 8.22 2.87
N GLU A 324 -14.65 7.23 3.07
CA GLU A 324 -14.99 6.02 3.82
C GLU A 324 -14.63 6.15 5.30
N PHE A 325 -13.50 6.80 5.61
CA PHE A 325 -12.95 6.89 6.96
C PHE A 325 -13.07 8.29 7.57
N HIS A 326 -13.60 9.28 6.83
CA HIS A 326 -13.84 10.65 7.32
C HIS A 326 -12.59 11.29 7.93
N THR A 327 -11.40 11.02 7.38
CA THR A 327 -10.18 11.70 7.81
C THR A 327 -10.30 13.20 7.55
N ASP A 328 -9.62 14.06 8.31
CA ASP A 328 -9.75 15.52 8.24
C ASP A 328 -8.55 16.22 7.58
N GLY A 329 -7.52 15.45 7.27
CA GLY A 329 -6.31 15.94 6.63
C GLY A 329 -5.34 14.84 6.24
N ILE A 330 -4.41 15.21 5.38
CA ILE A 330 -3.29 14.37 4.95
C ILE A 330 -1.98 15.15 5.12
N GLU A 331 -1.01 14.51 5.77
CA GLU A 331 0.40 14.93 5.78
C GLU A 331 1.12 14.21 4.63
N PHE A 332 1.76 14.96 3.71
CA PHE A 332 2.49 14.36 2.60
C PHE A 332 3.95 14.14 2.96
N TYR A 333 4.35 12.87 3.05
CA TYR A 333 5.72 12.48 3.31
C TYR A 333 6.67 12.85 2.13
N PHE A 334 7.85 13.37 2.48
CA PHE A 334 9.08 13.48 1.65
C PHE A 334 9.25 14.61 0.60
N ASN A 335 8.59 15.77 0.64
CA ASN A 335 9.00 16.89 -0.26
C ASN A 335 8.93 18.31 0.33
N LYS A 336 8.96 18.40 1.67
CA LYS A 336 8.52 19.48 2.58
C LYS A 336 7.27 19.00 3.27
N LYS A 337 7.30 18.86 4.62
CA LYS A 337 6.10 18.56 5.41
C LYS A 337 5.00 19.51 4.96
N SER A 338 3.96 18.97 4.36
CA SER A 338 2.85 19.75 3.84
C SER A 338 1.57 19.07 4.27
N PHE A 339 0.75 19.85 4.97
CA PHE A 339 -0.56 19.44 5.45
C PHE A 339 -1.60 19.96 4.48
N ILE A 340 -2.48 19.07 4.03
CA ILE A 340 -3.73 19.45 3.38
C ILE A 340 -4.85 19.01 4.31
N THR A 341 -5.50 19.96 4.98
CA THR A 341 -6.74 19.70 5.72
C THR A 341 -7.93 20.02 4.84
N TYR A 342 -9.04 19.34 5.09
CA TYR A 342 -10.30 19.53 4.40
C TYR A 342 -11.43 19.40 5.42
N ASP A 343 -12.61 19.89 5.05
CA ASP A 343 -13.82 19.73 5.85
C ASP A 343 -14.64 18.63 5.16
N VAL A 344 -14.94 17.55 5.88
CA VAL A 344 -15.70 16.38 5.39
C VAL A 344 -17.20 16.59 5.59
#